data_AF-A0A2V9RU72-F1
#
_entry.id   AF-A0A2V9RU72-F1
#
_cell.length_a   1.000
_cell.length_b   1.000
_cell.length_c   1.000
_cell.angle_alpha   90.00
_cell.angle_beta   90.00
_cell.angle_gamma   90.00
#
_symmetry.space_group_name_H-M   'P 1'
#
loop_
_entity.id
_entity.type
_entity.pdbx_description
1 polymer ?
#
loop_
_entity_poly.entity_id
_entity_poly.type
_entity_poly.pdbx_seq_one_letter_code
_entity_poly.pdbx_strand_id
1 'polypeptide(L)'
;MFLHELSRRISQGWPIKVDDVEYESLVRERFGNTCPYCSCDLMMAVCVIEHLDGMNRYRTGLHVAGNVLVACKRCNGEKRRDDSLRILSLAPSGWESFLFHNGTQCPAACLTCHYWQSVWDNEIERKQRLTDNLEKIRSFRSTFPEFQRALPVLNRTLPELLTKLYCDCQGFAESEIKFLLESLPPSFPFHDDREAQQPPL
;
A
#
# COMPACT_ATOMS: atom_id res chain seq x y z
N MET A 1 -11.93 -9.68 4.74
CA MET A 1 -11.98 -8.31 4.19
C MET A 1 -12.36 -8.36 2.70
N PHE A 2 -13.22 -7.45 2.23
CA PHE A 2 -13.77 -7.43 0.86
C PHE A 2 -12.73 -7.57 -0.26
N LEU A 3 -11.62 -6.82 -0.20
CA LEU A 3 -10.58 -6.88 -1.22
C LEU A 3 -9.93 -8.28 -1.35
N HIS A 4 -9.78 -9.03 -0.26
CA HIS A 4 -9.29 -10.41 -0.32
C HIS A 4 -10.29 -11.35 -0.97
N GLU A 5 -11.59 -11.19 -0.70
CA GLU A 5 -12.63 -11.99 -1.33
C GLU A 5 -12.69 -11.72 -2.83
N LEU A 6 -12.64 -10.43 -3.20
CA LEU A 6 -12.58 -10.03 -4.60
C LEU A 6 -11.31 -10.55 -5.30
N SER A 7 -10.16 -10.50 -4.62
CA SER A 7 -8.90 -11.04 -5.14
C SER A 7 -9.05 -12.52 -5.49
N ARG A 8 -9.59 -13.32 -4.56
CA ARG A 8 -9.86 -14.75 -4.76
C ARG A 8 -10.82 -14.99 -5.93
N ARG A 9 -11.91 -14.23 -6.00
CA ARG A 9 -12.93 -14.41 -7.04
C ARG A 9 -12.42 -14.06 -8.43
N ILE A 10 -11.64 -13.00 -8.56
CA ILE A 10 -11.10 -12.57 -9.86
C ILE A 10 -9.98 -13.52 -10.33
N SER A 11 -9.09 -13.94 -9.43
CA SER A 11 -7.94 -14.77 -9.80
C SER A 11 -8.27 -16.25 -10.02
N GLN A 12 -9.49 -16.70 -9.68
CA GLN A 12 -9.92 -18.09 -9.86
C GLN A 12 -9.66 -18.64 -11.27
N GLY A 13 -9.92 -17.83 -12.30
CA GLY A 13 -9.74 -18.20 -13.70
C GLY A 13 -8.40 -17.78 -14.31
N TRP A 14 -7.45 -17.29 -13.51
CA TRP A 14 -6.15 -16.85 -14.02
C TRP A 14 -5.19 -18.03 -14.11
N PRO A 15 -4.31 -18.06 -15.13
CA PRO A 15 -3.38 -19.16 -15.35
C PRO A 15 -2.31 -19.25 -14.26
N ILE A 16 -1.91 -18.11 -13.69
CA ILE A 16 -0.90 -18.01 -12.65
C ILE A 16 -1.49 -17.28 -11.45
N LYS A 17 -1.33 -17.85 -10.26
CA LYS A 17 -1.79 -17.30 -8.98
C LYS A 17 -0.61 -16.96 -8.09
N VAL A 18 -0.84 -16.03 -7.15
CA VAL A 18 0.21 -15.53 -6.25
C VAL A 18 0.80 -16.63 -5.36
N ASP A 19 -0.02 -17.61 -4.99
CA ASP A 19 0.37 -18.72 -4.12
C ASP A 19 1.07 -19.87 -4.87
N ASP A 20 1.21 -19.76 -6.21
CA ASP A 20 1.87 -20.79 -7.01
C ASP A 20 3.40 -20.63 -6.95
N VAL A 21 4.11 -21.76 -6.85
CA VAL A 21 5.60 -21.80 -6.84
C VAL A 21 6.19 -21.18 -8.11
N GLU A 22 5.48 -21.30 -9.24
CA GLU A 22 5.85 -20.66 -10.51
C GLU A 22 5.87 -19.13 -10.39
N TYR A 23 4.88 -18.55 -9.71
CA TYR A 23 4.81 -17.11 -9.50
C TYR A 23 5.94 -16.61 -8.62
N GLU A 24 6.22 -17.32 -7.52
CA GLU A 24 7.35 -16.99 -6.64
C GLU A 24 8.68 -16.99 -7.43
N SER A 25 8.90 -18.05 -8.21
CA SER A 25 10.11 -18.20 -9.03
C SER A 25 10.24 -17.06 -10.05
N LEU A 26 9.15 -16.72 -10.74
CA LEU A 26 9.11 -15.61 -11.69
C LEU A 26 9.45 -14.27 -11.04
N VAL A 27 8.89 -13.98 -9.86
CA VAL A 27 9.19 -12.74 -9.12
C VAL A 27 10.68 -12.71 -8.71
N ARG A 28 11.22 -13.81 -8.17
CA ARG A 28 12.63 -13.88 -7.77
C ARG A 28 13.58 -13.70 -8.94
N GLU A 29 13.31 -14.36 -10.07
CA GLU A 29 14.12 -14.24 -11.29
C GLU A 29 14.07 -12.81 -11.83
N ARG A 30 12.87 -12.23 -11.95
CA ARG A 30 12.67 -10.87 -12.48
C ARG A 30 13.44 -9.82 -11.68
N PHE A 31 13.45 -9.95 -10.35
CA PHE A 31 14.09 -8.97 -9.47
C PHE A 31 15.48 -9.39 -8.98
N GLY A 32 15.99 -10.56 -9.40
CA GLY A 32 17.30 -11.07 -8.99
C GLY A 32 17.40 -11.26 -7.47
N ASN A 33 16.30 -11.63 -6.82
CA ASN A 33 16.18 -11.73 -5.36
C ASN A 33 16.59 -10.44 -4.59
N THR A 34 16.44 -9.28 -5.21
CA THR A 34 16.65 -7.98 -4.58
C THR A 34 15.33 -7.24 -4.40
N CYS A 35 15.28 -6.32 -3.44
CA CYS A 35 14.12 -5.45 -3.26
C CYS A 35 13.87 -4.65 -4.55
N PRO A 36 12.66 -4.64 -5.11
CA PRO A 36 12.36 -3.94 -6.37
C PRO A 36 12.50 -2.41 -6.27
N TYR A 37 12.61 -1.89 -5.04
CA TYR A 37 12.62 -0.48 -4.74
C TYR A 37 14.00 0.07 -4.45
N CYS A 38 14.78 -0.58 -3.58
CA CYS A 38 16.12 -0.12 -3.17
C CYS A 38 17.26 -1.05 -3.62
N SER A 39 16.93 -2.16 -4.30
CA SER A 39 17.89 -3.14 -4.80
C SER A 39 18.75 -3.82 -3.71
N CYS A 40 18.36 -3.73 -2.43
CA CYS A 40 19.05 -4.49 -1.38
C CYS A 40 18.79 -5.99 -1.53
N ASP A 41 19.76 -6.82 -1.15
CA ASP A 41 19.60 -8.28 -1.12
C ASP A 41 18.52 -8.67 -0.11
N LEU A 42 17.52 -9.42 -0.58
CA LEU A 42 16.41 -9.90 0.25
C LEU A 42 16.83 -11.01 1.21
N MET A 43 17.93 -11.72 0.96
CA MET A 43 18.48 -12.69 1.91
C MET A 43 19.02 -12.02 3.19
N MET A 44 19.38 -10.75 3.09
CA MET A 44 19.97 -9.96 4.18
C MET A 44 18.96 -9.00 4.82
N ALA A 45 17.68 -9.08 4.44
CA ALA A 45 16.65 -8.15 4.89
C ALA A 45 15.40 -8.87 5.39
N VAL A 46 14.64 -8.19 6.26
CA VAL A 46 13.28 -8.64 6.61
C VAL A 46 12.39 -8.44 5.38
N CYS A 47 11.96 -9.54 4.78
CA CYS A 47 11.10 -9.55 3.60
C CYS A 47 9.63 -9.49 3.98
N VAL A 48 8.84 -8.86 3.13
CA VAL A 48 7.37 -8.81 3.24
C VAL A 48 6.73 -9.00 1.88
N ILE A 49 5.49 -9.50 1.90
CA ILE A 49 4.60 -9.44 0.75
C ILE A 49 4.27 -7.96 0.49
N GLU A 50 4.59 -7.49 -0.70
CA GLU A 50 4.32 -6.15 -1.18
C GLU A 50 3.14 -6.18 -2.15
N HIS A 51 2.27 -5.18 -2.03
CA HIS A 51 1.22 -4.90 -3.00
C HIS A 51 1.52 -3.58 -3.67
N LEU A 52 1.88 -3.60 -4.96
CA LEU A 52 2.23 -2.41 -5.73
C LEU A 52 1.15 -1.35 -5.60
N ASP A 53 -0.08 -1.70 -5.96
CA ASP A 53 -1.27 -0.97 -5.53
C ASP A 53 -1.66 -1.50 -4.15
N GLY A 54 -1.59 -0.63 -3.13
CA GLY A 54 -1.90 -1.03 -1.74
C GLY A 54 -3.32 -1.58 -1.59
N MET A 55 -3.48 -2.63 -0.77
CA MET A 55 -4.79 -3.19 -0.43
C MET A 55 -5.54 -2.33 0.59
N ASN A 56 -5.95 -1.13 0.19
CA ASN A 56 -6.67 -0.19 1.04
C ASN A 56 -7.77 0.54 0.26
N ARG A 57 -8.58 1.35 0.95
CA ARG A 57 -9.72 2.06 0.35
C ARG A 57 -9.36 3.10 -0.70
N TYR A 58 -8.12 3.59 -0.73
CA TYR A 58 -7.66 4.62 -1.66
C TYR A 58 -6.96 4.04 -2.88
N ARG A 59 -6.21 2.95 -2.71
CA ARG A 59 -5.44 2.30 -3.78
C ARG A 59 -6.16 1.11 -4.39
N THR A 60 -7.08 0.51 -3.65
CA THR A 60 -7.99 -0.54 -4.12
C THR A 60 -7.29 -1.77 -4.70
N GLY A 61 -6.01 -1.96 -4.39
CA GLY A 61 -5.21 -3.04 -4.92
C GLY A 61 -5.70 -4.40 -4.47
N LEU A 62 -5.40 -5.42 -5.28
CA LEU A 62 -5.81 -6.81 -5.05
C LEU A 62 -4.60 -7.70 -4.79
N HIS A 63 -4.80 -8.81 -4.08
CA HIS A 63 -3.80 -9.83 -3.88
C HIS A 63 -3.81 -10.81 -5.06
N VAL A 64 -3.28 -10.38 -6.21
CA VAL A 64 -3.30 -11.11 -7.48
C VAL A 64 -1.97 -10.95 -8.23
N ALA A 65 -1.73 -11.85 -9.18
CA ALA A 65 -0.54 -11.83 -10.02
C ALA A 65 -0.40 -10.48 -10.75
N GLY A 66 0.81 -9.92 -10.77
CA GLY A 66 1.09 -8.59 -11.32
C GLY A 66 0.85 -7.43 -10.35
N ASN A 67 0.17 -7.62 -9.21
CA ASN A 67 0.13 -6.63 -8.13
C ASN A 67 1.00 -7.01 -6.93
N VAL A 68 1.21 -8.31 -6.72
CA VAL A 68 1.94 -8.83 -5.55
C VAL A 68 3.39 -9.15 -5.90
N LEU A 69 4.33 -8.79 -5.04
CA LEU A 69 5.73 -9.23 -5.14
C LEU A 69 6.38 -9.27 -3.75
N VAL A 70 7.69 -9.47 -3.68
CA VAL A 70 8.45 -9.41 -2.42
C VAL A 70 9.32 -8.16 -2.37
N ALA A 71 9.27 -7.44 -1.25
CA ALA A 71 10.12 -6.28 -0.99
C ALA A 71 10.69 -6.32 0.43
N CYS A 72 11.69 -5.48 0.70
CA CYS A 72 12.16 -5.30 2.07
C CYS A 72 11.13 -4.51 2.89
N LYS A 73 11.02 -4.83 4.18
CA LYS A 73 10.07 -4.20 5.11
C LYS A 73 10.22 -2.67 5.17
N ARG A 74 11.45 -2.17 5.01
CA ARG A 74 11.74 -0.73 5.02
C ARG A 74 11.04 -0.03 3.85
N CYS A 75 11.28 -0.46 2.61
CA CYS A 75 10.62 0.12 1.44
C CYS A 75 9.09 0.00 1.50
N ASN A 76 8.55 -1.15 1.92
CA ASN A 76 7.11 -1.31 2.10
C ASN A 76 6.55 -0.28 3.09
N GLY A 77 7.23 -0.07 4.23
CA GLY A 77 6.83 0.92 5.22
C GLY A 77 6.87 2.35 4.70
N GLU A 78 7.91 2.72 3.95
CA GLU A 78 8.06 4.07 3.38
C GLU A 78 7.00 4.36 2.30
N LYS A 79 6.73 3.39 1.42
CA LYS A 79 5.67 3.46 0.40
C LYS A 79 4.27 3.66 0.99
N ARG A 80 4.01 3.17 2.21
CA ARG A 80 2.69 3.34 2.86
C ARG A 80 2.29 4.80 3.02
N ARG A 81 3.25 5.74 3.05
CA ARG A 81 2.94 7.18 3.08
C ARG A 81 2.13 7.57 1.84
N ASP A 82 2.60 7.19 0.64
CA ASP A 82 1.90 7.42 -0.62
C ASP A 82 0.58 6.62 -0.73
N ASP A 83 0.58 5.36 -0.29
CA ASP A 83 -0.63 4.53 -0.30
C ASP A 83 -1.76 5.07 0.58
N SER A 84 -1.42 5.83 1.63
CA SER A 84 -2.37 6.38 2.59
C SER A 84 -2.93 7.75 2.19
N LEU A 85 -2.35 8.39 1.17
CA LEU A 85 -2.85 9.68 0.70
C LEU A 85 -4.22 9.53 0.05
N ARG A 86 -5.12 10.48 0.30
CA ARG A 86 -6.41 10.50 -0.42
C ARG A 86 -6.21 10.82 -1.90
N ILE A 87 -5.28 11.73 -2.21
CA ILE A 87 -4.96 12.21 -3.55
C ILE A 87 -3.45 12.09 -3.73
N LEU A 88 -3.02 11.50 -4.84
CA LEU A 88 -1.62 11.48 -5.26
C LEU A 88 -1.38 12.62 -6.25
N SER A 89 -0.29 13.35 -6.05
CA SER A 89 0.10 14.47 -6.94
C SER A 89 1.18 14.07 -7.96
N LEU A 90 2.00 13.06 -7.64
CA LEU A 90 3.15 12.68 -8.47
C LEU A 90 2.81 11.62 -9.52
N ALA A 91 1.91 10.68 -9.20
CA ALA A 91 1.58 9.56 -10.06
C ALA A 91 0.19 8.99 -9.72
N PRO A 92 -0.45 8.20 -10.61
CA PRO A 92 -1.77 7.64 -10.35
C PRO A 92 -1.79 6.48 -9.34
N SER A 93 -0.65 5.83 -9.10
CA SER A 93 -0.54 4.69 -8.17
C SER A 93 0.46 4.97 -7.04
N GLY A 94 0.29 4.27 -5.91
CA GLY A 94 1.10 4.49 -4.71
C GLY A 94 2.57 4.12 -4.91
N TRP A 95 2.84 2.99 -5.55
CA TRP A 95 4.21 2.58 -5.86
C TRP A 95 4.90 3.46 -6.91
N GLU A 96 4.18 3.96 -7.92
CA GLU A 96 4.77 4.91 -8.86
C GLU A 96 5.07 6.20 -8.12
N SER A 97 4.12 6.74 -7.36
CA SER A 97 4.29 7.98 -6.60
C SER A 97 5.53 7.88 -5.70
N PHE A 98 5.68 6.75 -5.00
CA PHE A 98 6.85 6.45 -4.17
C PHE A 98 8.18 6.56 -4.93
N LEU A 99 8.24 6.09 -6.18
CA LEU A 99 9.43 6.17 -7.04
C LEU A 99 9.60 7.53 -7.75
N PHE A 100 8.54 8.33 -7.87
CA PHE A 100 8.59 9.69 -8.43
C PHE A 100 9.17 10.74 -7.46
N HIS A 101 9.39 10.39 -6.18
CA HIS A 101 10.06 11.25 -5.19
C HIS A 101 11.57 11.40 -5.44
N ASN A 102 11.94 12.06 -6.54
CA ASN A 102 13.33 12.25 -6.97
C ASN A 102 13.92 13.63 -6.60
N GLY A 103 13.18 14.43 -5.81
CA GLY A 103 13.55 15.78 -5.39
C GLY A 103 13.16 16.92 -6.34
N THR A 104 12.60 16.64 -7.52
CA THR A 104 12.28 17.70 -8.51
C THR A 104 10.89 18.31 -8.35
N GLN A 105 9.90 17.52 -7.92
CA GLN A 105 8.48 17.92 -7.80
C GLN A 105 8.01 17.97 -6.34
N CYS A 106 8.94 17.83 -5.41
CA CYS A 106 8.67 17.69 -3.98
C CYS A 106 9.14 18.91 -3.20
N PRO A 107 8.48 19.25 -2.08
CA PRO A 107 9.02 20.24 -1.15
C PRO A 107 10.35 19.73 -0.55
N ALA A 108 11.22 20.67 -0.15
CA ALA A 108 12.53 20.34 0.41
C ALA A 108 12.47 19.40 1.63
N ALA A 109 11.40 19.49 2.43
CA ALA A 109 11.17 18.65 3.61
C ALA A 109 10.48 17.30 3.30
N CYS A 110 10.48 16.85 2.04
CA CYS A 110 9.81 15.60 1.68
C CYS A 110 10.51 14.39 2.30
N LEU A 111 9.80 13.71 3.22
CA LEU A 111 10.31 12.53 3.92
C LEU A 111 10.69 11.38 2.99
N THR A 112 9.95 11.18 1.90
CA THR A 112 10.28 10.15 0.91
C THR A 112 11.51 10.51 0.08
N CYS A 113 11.73 11.79 -0.25
CA CYS A 113 12.97 12.23 -0.88
C CYS A 113 14.18 12.04 0.07
N HIS A 114 14.04 12.39 1.35
CA HIS A 114 15.08 12.14 2.36
C HIS A 114 15.37 10.65 2.53
N TYR A 115 14.33 9.81 2.51
CA TYR A 115 14.50 8.37 2.51
C TYR A 115 15.36 7.91 1.33
N TRP A 116 15.04 8.34 0.11
CA TRP A 116 15.82 7.95 -1.06
C TRP A 116 17.25 8.47 -1.04
N GLN A 117 17.49 9.66 -0.49
CA GLN A 117 18.84 10.17 -0.25
C GLN A 117 19.63 9.27 0.70
N SER A 118 18.98 8.69 1.73
CA SER A 118 19.64 7.74 2.63
C SER A 118 19.94 6.38 1.99
N VAL A 119 19.28 6.04 0.88
CA VAL A 119 19.54 4.81 0.10
C VAL A 119 20.64 5.06 -0.93
N TRP A 120 20.55 6.17 -1.66
CA TRP A 120 21.53 6.62 -2.65
C TRP A 120 21.79 8.10 -2.45
N ASP A 121 22.96 8.43 -1.89
CA ASP A 121 23.32 9.81 -1.57
C ASP A 121 23.56 10.66 -2.84
N ASN A 122 24.22 10.08 -3.84
CA ASN A 122 24.45 10.73 -5.13
C ASN A 122 23.13 10.98 -5.88
N GLU A 123 22.88 12.25 -6.23
CA GLU A 123 21.62 12.64 -6.87
C GLU A 123 21.41 12.04 -8.27
N ILE A 124 22.47 11.97 -9.07
CA ILE A 124 22.41 11.44 -10.45
C ILE A 124 22.12 9.94 -10.38
N GLU A 125 22.85 9.20 -9.55
CA GLU A 125 22.60 7.78 -9.33
C GLU A 125 21.18 7.56 -8.82
N ARG A 126 20.75 8.28 -7.78
CA ARG A 126 19.42 8.16 -7.21
C ARG A 126 18.32 8.33 -8.26
N LYS A 127 18.40 9.38 -9.09
CA LYS A 127 17.44 9.62 -10.18
C LYS A 127 17.42 8.48 -11.19
N GLN A 128 18.59 7.98 -11.57
CA GLN A 128 18.70 6.85 -12.49
C GLN A 128 18.08 5.58 -11.89
N ARG A 129 18.44 5.24 -10.65
CA ARG A 129 17.93 4.04 -9.95
C ARG A 129 16.43 4.07 -9.79
N LEU A 130 15.84 5.21 -9.41
CA LEU A 130 14.39 5.35 -9.29
C LEU A 130 13.69 5.14 -10.64
N THR A 131 14.26 5.67 -11.72
CA THR A 131 13.75 5.50 -13.09
C THR A 131 13.86 4.04 -13.54
N ASP A 132 15.02 3.40 -13.34
CA ASP A 132 15.23 2.00 -13.71
C ASP A 132 14.27 1.07 -12.95
N ASN A 133 14.09 1.31 -11.65
CA ASN A 133 13.20 0.52 -10.80
C ASN A 133 11.73 0.71 -11.20
N LEU A 134 11.33 1.92 -11.59
CA LEU A 134 10.00 2.22 -12.12
C LEU A 134 9.73 1.38 -13.38
N GLU A 135 10.64 1.42 -14.36
CA GLU A 135 10.50 0.67 -15.61
C GLU A 135 10.54 -0.84 -15.39
N LYS A 136 11.37 -1.32 -14.47
CA LYS A 136 11.43 -2.74 -14.10
C LYS A 136 10.09 -3.23 -13.54
N ILE A 137 9.45 -2.46 -12.67
CA ILE A 137 8.12 -2.79 -12.13
C ILE A 137 7.05 -2.70 -13.22
N ARG A 138 7.08 -1.70 -14.10
CA ARG A 138 6.16 -1.60 -15.25
C ARG A 138 6.25 -2.82 -16.16
N SER A 139 7.48 -3.22 -16.51
CA SER A 139 7.75 -4.42 -17.30
C SER A 139 7.27 -5.69 -16.61
N PHE A 140 7.43 -5.80 -15.28
CA PHE A 140 6.85 -6.90 -14.52
C PHE A 140 5.31 -6.90 -14.61
N ARG A 141 4.66 -5.76 -14.41
CA ARG A 141 3.19 -5.67 -14.48
C ARG A 141 2.65 -6.01 -15.86
N SER A 142 3.39 -5.72 -16.93
CA SER A 142 2.95 -5.96 -18.30
C SER A 142 2.97 -7.44 -18.69
N THR A 143 3.64 -8.31 -17.94
CA THR A 143 3.63 -9.77 -18.20
C THR A 143 2.35 -10.47 -17.77
N PHE A 144 1.42 -9.77 -17.10
CA PHE A 144 0.16 -10.32 -16.59
C PHE A 144 -1.05 -9.73 -17.33
N PRO A 145 -1.41 -10.26 -18.51
CA PRO A 145 -2.46 -9.67 -19.33
C PRO A 145 -3.85 -9.74 -18.69
N GLU A 146 -4.14 -10.75 -17.87
CA GLU A 146 -5.38 -10.84 -17.08
C GLU A 146 -5.51 -9.65 -16.14
N PHE A 147 -4.42 -9.30 -15.45
CA PHE A 147 -4.37 -8.16 -14.56
C PHE A 147 -4.52 -6.84 -15.32
N GLN A 148 -3.81 -6.67 -16.44
CA GLN A 148 -3.93 -5.48 -17.29
C GLN A 148 -5.35 -5.27 -17.83
N ARG A 149 -6.04 -6.35 -18.20
CA ARG A 149 -7.45 -6.28 -18.63
C ARG A 149 -8.41 -5.93 -17.49
N ALA A 150 -8.14 -6.43 -16.28
CA ALA A 150 -9.00 -6.16 -15.12
C ALA A 150 -8.82 -4.73 -14.58
N LEU A 151 -7.61 -4.18 -14.62
CA LEU A 151 -7.22 -2.94 -13.94
C LEU A 151 -8.11 -1.72 -14.27
N PRO A 152 -8.50 -1.42 -15.53
CA PRO A 152 -9.35 -0.27 -15.83
C PRO A 152 -10.74 -0.37 -15.20
N VAL A 153 -11.32 -1.58 -15.19
CA VAL A 153 -12.63 -1.82 -14.57
C VAL A 153 -12.52 -1.67 -13.06
N LEU A 154 -11.49 -2.24 -12.45
CA LEU A 154 -11.23 -2.14 -11.02
C LEU A 154 -11.05 -0.68 -10.58
N ASN A 155 -10.20 0.08 -11.28
CA ASN A 155 -9.91 1.48 -10.95
C ASN A 155 -11.14 2.38 -11.09
N ARG A 156 -12.05 2.07 -12.01
CA ARG A 156 -13.28 2.84 -12.20
C ARG A 156 -14.34 2.52 -11.14
N THR A 157 -14.47 1.24 -10.75
CA THR A 157 -15.63 0.78 -9.98
C THR A 157 -15.34 0.59 -8.50
N LEU A 158 -14.13 0.15 -8.12
CA LEU A 158 -13.82 -0.15 -6.72
C LEU A 158 -13.82 1.06 -5.79
N PRO A 159 -13.34 2.26 -6.18
CA PRO A 159 -13.32 3.39 -5.26
C PRO A 159 -14.70 3.75 -4.72
N GLU A 160 -15.71 3.77 -5.59
CA GLU A 160 -17.11 4.07 -5.20
C GLU A 160 -17.70 2.96 -4.33
N LEU A 161 -17.55 1.69 -4.73
CA LEU A 161 -18.05 0.54 -3.96
C LEU A 161 -17.43 0.46 -2.57
N LEU A 162 -16.11 0.67 -2.47
CA LEU A 162 -15.42 0.70 -1.19
C LEU A 162 -15.86 1.89 -0.36
N THR A 163 -15.93 3.09 -0.94
CA THR A 163 -16.42 4.27 -0.21
C THR A 163 -17.79 4.01 0.39
N LYS A 164 -18.72 3.47 -0.40
CA LYS A 164 -20.04 3.08 0.09
C LYS A 164 -19.97 2.06 1.22
N LEU A 165 -19.23 0.95 1.02
CA LEU A 165 -19.07 -0.09 2.04
C LEU A 165 -18.51 0.47 3.35
N TYR A 166 -17.49 1.32 3.29
CA TYR A 166 -16.91 1.95 4.48
C TYR A 166 -17.89 2.90 5.16
N CYS A 167 -18.64 3.72 4.40
CA CYS A 167 -19.67 4.60 4.95
C CYS A 167 -20.79 3.79 5.62
N ASP A 168 -21.27 2.73 4.99
CA ASP A 168 -22.31 1.86 5.55
C ASP A 168 -21.84 1.17 6.85
N CYS A 169 -20.62 0.63 6.85
CA CYS A 169 -20.03 0.02 8.06
C CYS A 169 -19.83 1.04 9.19
N GLN A 170 -19.41 2.27 8.86
CA GLN A 170 -19.26 3.32 9.86
C GLN A 170 -20.62 3.73 10.45
N GLY A 171 -21.63 3.94 9.61
CA GLY A 171 -22.99 4.28 10.09
C GLY A 171 -23.61 3.19 10.96
N PHE A 172 -23.39 1.91 10.60
CA PHE A 172 -23.76 0.77 11.45
C PHE A 172 -23.04 0.83 12.80
N ALA A 173 -21.71 0.98 12.80
CA ALA A 173 -20.91 1.01 14.02
C ALA A 173 -21.30 2.18 14.93
N GLU A 174 -21.51 3.38 14.38
CA GLU A 174 -21.94 4.56 15.14
C GLU A 174 -23.32 4.34 15.78
N SER A 175 -24.25 3.72 15.05
CA SER A 175 -25.58 3.40 15.56
C SER A 175 -25.51 2.37 16.69
N GLU A 176 -24.72 1.31 16.52
CA GLU A 176 -24.55 0.26 17.51
C GLU A 176 -23.84 0.77 18.77
N ILE A 177 -22.80 1.59 18.62
CA ILE A 177 -22.10 2.23 19.74
C ILE A 177 -23.08 3.10 20.54
N LYS A 178 -23.89 3.92 19.86
CA LYS A 178 -24.89 4.76 20.53
C LYS A 178 -25.90 3.92 21.30
N PHE A 179 -26.44 2.87 20.68
CA PHE A 179 -27.39 1.96 21.32
C PHE A 179 -26.78 1.28 22.56
N LEU A 180 -25.54 0.81 22.47
CA LEU A 180 -24.83 0.17 23.59
C LEU A 180 -24.57 1.16 24.72
N LEU A 181 -24.18 2.40 24.41
CA LEU A 181 -23.96 3.45 25.42
C LEU A 181 -25.26 3.85 26.13
N GLU A 182 -26.37 3.96 25.40
CA GLU A 182 -27.70 4.23 25.98
C GLU A 182 -28.22 3.07 26.85
N SER A 183 -27.75 1.85 26.58
CA SER A 183 -28.10 0.65 27.35
C SER A 183 -27.28 0.48 28.63
N LEU A 184 -26.23 1.28 28.83
CA LEU A 184 -25.45 1.25 30.08
C LEU A 184 -26.24 1.92 31.21
N PRO A 185 -26.23 1.36 32.44
CA PRO A 185 -26.93 1.96 33.57
C PRO A 185 -26.33 3.33 33.92
N PRO A 186 -27.13 4.30 34.41
CA PRO A 186 -26.67 5.66 34.72
C PRO A 186 -25.56 5.73 35.79
N SER A 187 -25.38 4.66 36.57
CA SER A 187 -24.33 4.52 37.58
C SER A 187 -23.00 3.98 37.04
N PHE A 188 -22.86 3.83 35.71
CA PHE A 188 -21.60 3.38 35.12
C PHE A 188 -20.52 4.46 35.34
N PRO A 189 -19.45 4.18 36.09
CA PRO A 189 -18.45 5.19 36.40
C PRO A 189 -17.64 5.49 35.14
N PHE A 190 -17.91 6.64 34.52
CA PHE A 190 -16.97 7.24 33.59
C PHE A 190 -15.87 7.89 34.44
N HIS A 191 -14.76 7.19 34.66
CA HIS A 191 -13.56 7.82 35.21
C HIS A 191 -13.04 8.83 34.17
N ASP A 192 -13.25 10.12 34.43
CA ASP A 192 -12.64 11.19 33.65
C ASP A 192 -11.26 11.50 34.26
N ASP A 193 -10.22 10.86 33.73
CA ASP A 193 -8.83 11.02 34.19
C ASP A 193 -8.21 12.39 33.86
N ARG A 194 -9.03 13.43 33.61
CA ARG A 194 -8.56 14.78 33.23
C ARG A 194 -8.36 15.75 34.40
N GLU A 195 -8.67 15.37 35.64
CA GLU A 195 -8.46 16.26 36.81
C GLU A 195 -7.12 16.05 37.55
N ALA A 196 -6.27 15.11 37.15
CA ALA A 196 -5.02 14.81 37.87
C ALA A 196 -3.77 15.62 37.43
N GLN A 197 -3.93 16.83 36.89
CA GLN A 197 -2.79 17.72 36.58
C GLN A 197 -3.08 19.19 36.96
N GLN A 198 -3.19 19.46 38.26
CA GLN A 198 -2.78 20.77 38.80
C GLN A 198 -1.42 20.59 39.50
N PRO A 199 -0.35 21.31 39.07
CA PRO A 199 0.91 21.28 39.79
C PRO A 199 0.77 22.04 41.11
N PRO A 200 1.47 21.61 42.18
CA PRO A 200 1.44 22.29 43.47
C PRO A 200 2.12 23.67 43.36
N LEU A 201 1.55 24.62 44.13
CA LEU A 201 1.91 26.04 44.26
C LEU A 201 3.40 26.30 44.48
#